data_AF-A0A2M7BDI8-F1
#
_entry.id   AF-A0A2M7BDI8-F1
#
_cell.length_a   1.000
_cell.length_b   1.000
_cell.length_c   1.000
_cell.angle_alpha   90.00
_cell.angle_beta   90.00
_cell.angle_gamma   90.00
#
_symmetry.space_group_name_H-M   'P 1'
#
loop_
_entity.id
_entity.type
_entity.pdbx_description
1 polymer ?
#
loop_
_entity_poly.entity_id
_entity_poly.type
_entity_poly.pdbx_seq_one_letter_code
_entity_poly.pdbx_strand_id
1 'polypeptide(L)'
;MDKSKRTLSDFFNEASNLIGRIRSKELLSLTVRTRDKVLFEGEAKSVTSTNEIGVFSVLPQHANFISVIKEFLTVTKSSGEKVTFQTKTGLLKIWENEAHVFLDVLEPVEI
;
A
#
# COMPACT_ATOMS: atom_id res chain seq x y z
N MET A 1 -17.99 31.27 -32.35
CA MET A 1 -17.30 30.83 -31.13
C MET A 1 -17.48 29.32 -31.06
N ASP A 2 -16.61 28.59 -31.78
CA ASP A 2 -16.76 27.15 -32.02
C ASP A 2 -16.08 26.37 -30.89
N LYS A 3 -16.87 25.65 -30.10
CA LYS A 3 -16.42 24.75 -29.04
C LYS A 3 -16.34 23.32 -29.60
N SER A 4 -15.39 22.99 -30.47
CA SER A 4 -15.26 21.59 -30.89
C SER A 4 -13.95 21.24 -31.61
N LYS A 5 -12.82 21.22 -30.91
CA LYS A 5 -11.67 20.36 -31.28
C LYS A 5 -10.93 19.89 -30.03
N ARG A 6 -11.48 18.91 -29.31
CA ARG A 6 -10.67 18.13 -28.34
C ARG A 6 -9.59 17.40 -29.14
N THR A 7 -8.35 17.51 -28.70
CA THR A 7 -7.21 16.89 -29.37
C THR A 7 -7.03 15.45 -28.92
N LEU A 8 -6.30 14.64 -29.70
CA LEU A 8 -5.93 13.28 -29.30
C LEU A 8 -5.11 13.27 -28.01
N SER A 9 -4.30 14.31 -27.77
CA SER A 9 -3.56 14.48 -26.52
C SER A 9 -4.48 14.69 -25.32
N ASP A 10 -5.55 15.47 -25.47
CA ASP A 10 -6.52 15.69 -24.37
C ASP A 10 -7.21 14.38 -23.99
N PHE A 11 -7.60 13.59 -25.00
CA PHE A 11 -8.21 12.28 -24.79
C PHE A 11 -7.25 11.30 -24.10
N PHE A 12 -5.99 11.23 -24.55
CA PHE A 12 -4.98 10.36 -23.94
C PHE A 12 -4.71 10.74 -22.48
N ASN A 13 -4.61 12.04 -22.18
CA ASN A 13 -4.42 12.53 -20.81
C ASN A 13 -5.62 12.20 -19.91
N GLU A 14 -6.84 12.37 -20.41
CA GLU A 14 -8.06 12.04 -19.68
C GLU A 14 -8.15 10.52 -19.39
N ALA A 15 -7.84 9.69 -20.38
CA ALA A 15 -7.80 8.24 -20.24
C ALA A 15 -6.72 7.78 -19.25
N SER A 16 -5.51 8.34 -19.33
CA SER A 16 -4.41 8.04 -18.39
C SER A 16 -4.79 8.40 -16.96
N ASN A 17 -5.41 9.56 -16.75
CA ASN A 17 -5.92 9.97 -15.45
C ASN A 17 -7.03 9.03 -14.94
N LEU A 18 -7.96 8.60 -15.81
CA LEU A 18 -9.01 7.66 -15.44
C LEU A 18 -8.44 6.31 -15.03
N ILE A 19 -7.50 5.78 -15.80
CA ILE A 19 -6.81 4.51 -15.51
C ILE A 19 -6.05 4.61 -14.18
N GLY A 20 -5.36 5.74 -13.93
CA GLY A 20 -4.70 6.01 -12.66
C GLY A 20 -5.67 5.97 -11.48
N ARG A 21 -6.84 6.59 -11.60
CA ARG A 21 -7.89 6.60 -10.56
C ARG A 21 -8.53 5.23 -10.33
N ILE A 22 -8.63 4.41 -11.37
CA ILE A 22 -9.13 3.03 -11.25
C ILE A 22 -8.09 2.17 -10.51
N ARG A 23 -6.80 2.25 -10.90
CA ARG A 23 -5.72 1.52 -10.20
C ARG A 23 -5.59 1.93 -8.74
N SER A 24 -5.68 3.22 -8.43
CA SER A 24 -5.67 3.70 -7.03
C SER A 24 -6.86 3.19 -6.20
N LYS A 25 -7.92 2.71 -6.85
CA LYS A 25 -9.08 2.13 -6.18
C LYS A 25 -8.88 0.66 -5.82
N GLU A 26 -7.97 -0.03 -6.53
CA GLU A 26 -7.73 -1.47 -6.43
C GLU A 26 -6.45 -1.85 -5.70
N LEU A 27 -5.56 -0.88 -5.44
CA LEU A 27 -4.27 -1.09 -4.80
C LEU A 27 -3.99 -0.01 -3.75
N LEU A 28 -3.30 -0.41 -2.69
CA LEU A 28 -2.70 0.47 -1.69
C LEU A 28 -1.32 0.90 -2.16
N SER A 29 -1.01 2.20 -2.04
CA SER A 29 0.38 2.64 -2.08
C SER A 29 1.03 2.26 -0.76
N LEU A 30 2.16 1.54 -0.78
CA LEU A 30 2.77 0.98 0.41
C LEU A 30 4.25 1.33 0.49
N THR A 31 4.65 1.85 1.65
CA THR A 31 6.05 1.99 2.06
C THR A 31 6.28 1.25 3.37
N VAL A 32 7.24 0.31 3.38
CA VAL A 32 7.72 -0.39 4.58
C VAL A 32 9.16 0.01 4.82
N ARG A 33 9.47 0.51 6.01
CA ARG A 33 10.81 0.97 6.37
C ARG A 33 11.17 0.68 7.82
N THR A 34 12.47 0.60 8.08
CA THR A 34 13.03 0.70 9.43
C THR A 34 13.54 2.13 9.65
N ARG A 35 14.25 2.37 10.76
CA ARG A 35 14.96 3.63 10.99
C ARG A 35 16.00 3.91 9.90
N ASP A 36 16.69 2.87 9.43
CA ASP A 36 17.91 3.03 8.64
C ASP A 36 17.68 2.87 7.13
N LYS A 37 16.64 2.14 6.73
CA LYS A 37 16.39 1.84 5.31
C LYS A 37 14.92 1.59 4.97
N VAL A 38 14.60 1.79 3.69
CA VAL A 38 13.35 1.33 3.09
C VAL A 38 13.50 -0.14 2.74
N LEU A 39 12.58 -0.97 3.23
CA LEU A 39 12.56 -2.42 2.97
C LEU A 39 11.70 -2.77 1.76
N PHE A 40 10.62 -2.01 1.54
CA PHE A 40 9.70 -2.19 0.43
C PHE A 40 9.04 -0.86 0.09
N GLU A 41 8.92 -0.59 -1.20
CA GLU A 41 8.16 0.54 -1.74
C GLU A 41 7.45 0.08 -3.02
N GLY A 42 6.13 0.27 -3.08
CA GLY A 42 5.34 -0.16 -4.24
C GLY A 42 3.85 -0.30 -3.96
N GLU A 43 3.15 -1.00 -4.85
CA GLU A 43 1.70 -1.22 -4.75
C GLU A 43 1.37 -2.58 -4.11
N ALA A 44 0.35 -2.61 -3.25
CA ALA A 44 -0.13 -3.82 -2.57
C ALA A 44 -1.65 -3.99 -2.69
N LYS A 45 -2.10 -5.24 -2.85
CA LYS A 45 -3.52 -5.61 -2.76
C LYS A 45 -4.04 -5.65 -1.33
N SER A 46 -3.15 -5.95 -0.38
CA SER A 46 -3.48 -5.91 1.03
C SER A 46 -2.22 -5.90 1.89
N VAL A 47 -2.40 -5.46 3.13
CA VAL A 47 -1.43 -5.57 4.21
C VAL A 47 -2.08 -6.31 5.36
N THR A 48 -1.48 -7.41 5.80
CA THR A 48 -1.99 -8.27 6.88
C THR A 48 -0.98 -8.29 8.04
N SER A 49 -1.49 -8.20 9.26
CA SER A 49 -0.67 -8.12 10.46
C SER A 49 -1.49 -8.52 11.69
N THR A 50 -0.87 -8.56 12.87
CA THR A 50 -1.59 -8.69 14.14
C THR A 50 -1.36 -7.49 15.06
N ASN A 51 -2.32 -7.20 15.93
CA ASN A 51 -2.25 -6.23 17.01
C ASN A 51 -2.69 -6.86 18.35
N GLU A 52 -2.97 -6.07 19.38
CA GLU A 52 -3.40 -6.59 20.69
C GLU A 52 -4.77 -7.30 20.67
N ILE A 53 -5.62 -7.01 19.68
CA ILE A 53 -6.93 -7.64 19.54
C ILE A 53 -6.81 -8.95 18.75
N GLY A 54 -5.96 -8.97 17.71
CA GLY A 54 -5.68 -10.16 16.92
C GLY A 54 -5.26 -9.83 15.49
N VAL A 55 -5.40 -10.83 14.61
CA VAL A 55 -5.04 -10.72 13.19
C VAL A 55 -6.05 -9.84 12.44
N PHE A 56 -5.53 -8.95 11.60
CA PHE A 56 -6.33 -8.09 10.76
C PHE A 56 -5.70 -7.92 9.37
N SER A 57 -6.48 -7.44 8.41
CA SER A 57 -6.01 -7.09 7.08
C SER A 57 -6.59 -5.77 6.64
N VAL A 58 -5.77 -4.95 6.00
CA VAL A 58 -6.17 -3.68 5.39
C VAL A 58 -6.18 -3.87 3.87
N LEU A 59 -7.29 -3.48 3.26
CA LEU A 59 -7.51 -3.50 1.81
C LEU A 59 -7.56 -2.06 1.27
N PRO A 60 -7.47 -1.86 -0.05
CA PRO A 60 -7.65 -0.55 -0.67
C PRO A 60 -8.96 0.11 -0.25
N GLN A 61 -8.93 1.43 -0.11
CA GLN A 61 -10.03 2.29 0.34
C GLN A 61 -10.56 2.00 1.75
N HIS A 62 -9.81 1.26 2.57
CA HIS A 62 -10.12 1.18 3.98
C HIS A 62 -10.06 2.59 4.62
N ALA A 63 -10.88 2.81 5.65
CA ALA A 63 -10.85 4.05 6.41
C ALA A 63 -9.47 4.29 7.04
N ASN A 64 -9.17 5.56 7.34
CA ASN A 64 -7.93 5.94 8.01
C ASN A 64 -7.77 5.15 9.32
N PHE A 65 -6.60 4.54 9.49
CA PHE A 65 -6.38 3.55 10.54
C PHE A 65 -4.93 3.62 11.02
N ILE A 66 -4.71 3.60 12.33
CA ILE A 66 -3.38 3.55 12.91
C ILE A 66 -3.37 2.43 13.95
N SER A 67 -2.36 1.56 13.90
CA SER A 67 -2.22 0.47 14.85
C SER A 67 -0.76 0.13 15.10
N VAL A 68 -0.46 -0.18 16.36
CA VAL A 68 0.78 -0.88 16.70
C VAL A 68 0.60 -2.33 16.28
N ILE A 69 1.55 -2.83 15.52
CA ILE A 69 1.57 -4.20 15.02
C ILE A 69 2.68 -5.01 15.67
N LYS A 70 2.51 -6.33 15.73
CA LYS A 70 3.49 -7.26 16.30
C LYS A 70 3.61 -8.53 15.46
N GLU A 71 4.63 -9.32 15.76
CA GLU A 71 4.95 -10.63 15.15
C GLU A 71 5.36 -10.58 13.68
N PHE A 72 4.50 -10.07 12.79
CA PHE A 72 4.76 -10.08 11.36
C PHE A 72 4.04 -8.94 10.63
N LEU A 73 4.51 -8.63 9.43
CA LEU A 73 3.80 -7.88 8.41
C LEU A 73 3.83 -8.69 7.11
N THR A 74 2.67 -9.06 6.57
CA THR A 74 2.57 -9.69 5.25
C THR A 74 1.99 -8.70 4.24
N VAL A 75 2.72 -8.50 3.16
CA VAL A 75 2.33 -7.68 2.01
C VAL A 75 1.91 -8.61 0.88
N THR A 76 0.66 -8.49 0.42
CA THR A 76 0.23 -9.15 -0.82
C THR A 76 0.44 -8.17 -1.97
N LYS A 77 1.44 -8.41 -2.82
CA LYS A 77 1.78 -7.56 -3.97
C LYS A 77 0.65 -7.56 -5.01
N SER A 78 0.70 -6.62 -5.95
CA SER A 78 -0.22 -6.57 -7.10
C SER A 78 -0.23 -7.87 -7.93
N SER A 79 0.91 -8.55 -8.04
CA SER A 79 1.04 -9.87 -8.67
C SER A 79 0.32 -11.01 -7.94
N GLY A 80 -0.02 -10.82 -6.67
CA GLY A 80 -0.54 -11.87 -5.77
C GLY A 80 0.55 -12.59 -4.96
N GLU A 81 1.83 -12.33 -5.26
CA GLU A 81 2.96 -12.79 -4.46
C GLU A 81 2.91 -12.17 -3.05
N LYS A 82 3.31 -12.94 -2.04
CA LYS A 82 3.33 -12.50 -0.65
C LYS A 82 4.76 -12.33 -0.17
N VAL A 83 5.03 -11.20 0.48
CA VAL A 83 6.30 -10.95 1.19
C VAL A 83 5.99 -10.76 2.66
N THR A 84 6.71 -11.47 3.53
CA THR A 84 6.50 -11.40 4.98
C THR A 84 7.75 -10.90 5.67
N PHE A 85 7.57 -9.85 6.49
CA PHE A 85 8.59 -9.32 7.38
C PHE A 85 8.30 -9.81 8.80
N GLN A 86 9.25 -10.52 9.41
CA GLN A 86 9.17 -10.85 10.83
C GLN A 86 9.58 -9.63 11.65
N THR A 87 8.79 -9.29 12.66
CA THR A 87 9.03 -8.09 13.47
C THR A 87 8.63 -8.32 14.92
N LYS A 88 9.36 -7.72 15.86
CA LYS A 88 8.89 -7.69 17.26
C LYS A 88 7.73 -6.71 17.41
N THR A 89 7.87 -5.55 16.79
CA THR A 89 6.87 -4.49 16.85
C THR A 89 6.97 -3.57 15.63
N GLY A 90 5.92 -2.81 15.38
CA GLY A 90 5.90 -1.78 14.36
C GLY A 90 4.69 -0.87 14.48
N LEU A 91 4.67 0.16 13.66
CA LEU A 91 3.55 1.08 13.51
C LEU A 91 3.03 1.01 12.08
N LEU A 92 1.76 0.68 11.93
CA LEU A 92 1.02 0.75 10.68
C LEU A 92 0.16 2.02 10.69
N LYS A 93 0.32 2.89 9.69
CA LYS A 93 -0.54 4.03 9.43
C LYS A 93 -1.15 3.92 8.04
N ILE A 94 -2.47 3.98 7.97
CA ILE A 94 -3.28 4.04 6.76
C ILE A 94 -3.90 5.43 6.67
N TRP A 95 -3.61 6.13 5.58
CA TRP A 95 -4.15 7.47 5.32
C TRP A 95 -4.40 7.64 3.82
N GLU A 96 -5.63 7.98 3.42
CA GLU A 96 -5.97 8.28 2.02
C GLU A 96 -5.47 7.20 1.03
N ASN A 97 -5.69 5.92 1.36
CA ASN A 97 -5.27 4.76 0.57
C ASN A 97 -3.74 4.55 0.46
N GLU A 98 -2.98 5.23 1.32
CA GLU A 98 -1.55 4.99 1.53
C GLU A 98 -1.31 4.25 2.84
N ALA A 99 -0.44 3.24 2.79
CA ALA A 99 0.04 2.49 3.93
C ALA A 99 1.51 2.83 4.19
N HIS A 100 1.76 3.40 5.38
CA HIS A 100 3.09 3.72 5.87
C HIS A 100 3.39 2.80 7.06
N VAL A 101 4.40 1.95 6.90
CA VAL A 101 4.77 0.96 7.92
C VAL A 101 6.19 1.20 8.41
N PHE A 102 6.32 1.33 9.72
CA PHE A 102 7.58 1.48 10.43
C PHE A 102 7.81 0.23 11.25
N LEU A 103 8.86 -0.53 10.93
CA LEU A 103 9.13 -1.79 11.59
C LEU A 103 10.41 -1.73 12.42
N ASP A 104 10.38 -2.42 13.56
CA ASP A 104 11.56 -2.79 14.33
C ASP A 104 12.02 -4.21 13.91
N VAL A 105 12.52 -4.32 12.67
CA VAL A 105 12.84 -5.61 12.02
C VAL A 105 14.31 -5.99 12.19
N LEU A 106 14.51 -7.27 12.51
CA LEU A 106 15.73 -8.05 12.38
C LEU A 106 15.63 -8.87 11.07
N GLU A 107 16.11 -8.32 9.96
CA GLU A 107 16.23 -8.93 8.60
C GLU A 107 14.95 -9.44 7.87
N PRO A 108 14.81 -9.22 6.55
CA PRO A 108 13.71 -9.80 5.75
C PRO A 108 13.94 -11.30 5.46
N VAL A 109 12.87 -12.11 5.46
CA VAL A 109 12.90 -13.53 5.07
C VAL A 109 12.19 -13.68 3.72
N GLU A 110 12.93 -14.08 2.68
CA GLU A 110 12.33 -14.52 1.42
C GLU A 110 11.82 -15.97 1.62
N ILE A 111 10.54 -16.20 1.39
CA ILE A 111 9.89 -17.52 1.50
C ILE A 111 9.44 -17.99 0.12
#